data_AF-A0AAU4DYC5-F1
#
_entry.id   AF-A0AAU4DYC5-F1
#
_cell.length_a   1.000
_cell.length_b   1.000
_cell.length_c   1.000
_cell.angle_alpha   90.00
_cell.angle_beta   90.00
_cell.angle_gamma   90.00
#
_symmetry.space_group_name_H-M   'P 1'
#
loop_
_entity.id
_entity.type
_entity.pdbx_description
1 polymer ?
#
loop_
_entity_poly.entity_id
_entity_poly.type
_entity_poly.pdbx_seq_one_letter_code
_entity_poly.pdbx_strand_id
1 'polypeptide(L)'
;MSTPYGDAEHQVRRLSRSVDDVESDLRGLREEHEQETGETSRRLDSAEYKLREQADEIDSLEQRADEIDDENKEVRTLVEDLGQRVAWLERRVRTAAGGEAVDLDATDTEIDQLVTKAAAGRAAEARLLPAADRARHHHSLLAYNEATTALEQARTAVLAASGTLAGAALGSDAFTEAATAYRAATTKLRTTTAQTDRLRGAAATARTALDRDQGLDQTLTEAAEAGQDAHDQLVRIARARISTAVAGTGLLPVWFTTALGPMPPRTDTEEWLDAATDALVYRMLYGVRDEVLALGRIPAQATARQRADHKDAGQGLRR
;
A
#
# COMPACT_ATOMS: atom_id res chain seq x y z
N MET A 1 -50.51 -26.84 86.06
CA MET A 1 -50.12 -27.97 85.19
C MET A 1 -50.48 -27.59 83.77
N SER A 2 -49.56 -26.96 83.04
CA SER A 2 -49.71 -26.69 81.60
C SER A 2 -49.44 -27.98 80.84
N THR A 3 -50.41 -28.43 80.05
CA THR A 3 -50.27 -29.59 79.18
C THR A 3 -49.32 -29.25 78.02
N PRO A 4 -48.25 -30.03 77.78
CA PRO A 4 -47.30 -29.81 76.67
C PRO A 4 -47.89 -29.97 75.26
N TYR A 5 -49.16 -30.38 75.17
CA TYR A 5 -49.85 -30.67 73.90
C TYR A 5 -50.39 -29.42 73.18
N GLY A 6 -50.66 -28.33 73.91
CA GLY A 6 -51.24 -27.10 73.31
C GLY A 6 -50.25 -26.24 72.53
N ASP A 7 -48.96 -26.29 72.86
CA ASP A 7 -47.91 -25.50 72.20
C ASP A 7 -47.51 -26.12 70.85
N ALA A 8 -47.40 -27.44 70.79
CA ALA A 8 -47.17 -28.19 69.55
C ALA A 8 -48.33 -28.03 68.55
N GLU A 9 -49.59 -28.04 69.01
CA GLU A 9 -50.74 -27.85 68.13
C GLU A 9 -50.83 -26.41 67.58
N HIS A 10 -50.47 -25.41 68.40
CA HIS A 10 -50.35 -24.02 67.95
C HIS A 10 -49.23 -23.85 66.92
N GLN A 11 -48.09 -24.52 67.12
CA GLN A 11 -46.95 -24.47 66.21
C GLN A 11 -47.27 -25.16 64.88
N VAL A 12 -47.97 -26.31 64.90
CA VAL A 12 -48.46 -27.00 63.69
C VAL A 12 -49.44 -26.13 62.92
N ARG A 13 -50.43 -25.49 63.58
CA ARG A 13 -51.37 -24.59 62.88
C ARG A 13 -50.68 -23.36 62.29
N ARG A 14 -49.66 -22.81 62.96
CA ARG A 14 -48.86 -21.70 62.43
C ARG A 14 -48.04 -22.12 61.23
N LEU A 15 -47.44 -23.30 61.28
CA LEU A 15 -46.71 -23.87 60.14
C LEU A 15 -47.64 -24.20 58.98
N SER A 16 -48.83 -24.77 59.21
CA SER A 16 -49.82 -25.00 58.16
C SER A 16 -50.25 -23.72 57.48
N ARG A 17 -50.57 -22.65 58.24
CA ARG A 17 -50.87 -21.35 57.62
C ARG A 17 -49.70 -20.77 56.83
N SER A 18 -48.48 -20.90 57.35
CA SER A 18 -47.29 -20.46 56.62
C SER A 18 -47.04 -21.27 55.35
N VAL A 19 -47.38 -22.57 55.35
CA VAL A 19 -47.31 -23.42 54.15
C VAL A 19 -48.42 -23.03 53.17
N ASP A 20 -49.64 -22.79 53.64
CA ASP A 20 -50.76 -22.34 52.80
C ASP A 20 -50.46 -20.97 52.16
N ASP A 21 -49.89 -20.03 52.92
CA ASP A 21 -49.47 -18.71 52.43
C ASP A 21 -48.34 -18.86 51.38
N VAL A 22 -47.34 -19.70 51.64
CA VAL A 22 -46.25 -19.96 50.68
C VAL A 22 -46.76 -20.70 49.44
N GLU A 23 -47.69 -21.63 49.55
CA GLU A 23 -48.32 -22.29 48.41
C GLU A 23 -49.17 -21.32 47.58
N SER A 24 -49.87 -20.39 48.23
CA SER A 24 -50.60 -19.32 47.56
C SER A 24 -49.65 -18.37 46.82
N ASP A 25 -48.56 -17.95 47.46
CA ASP A 25 -47.54 -17.09 46.86
C ASP A 25 -46.84 -17.79 45.70
N LEU A 26 -46.49 -19.07 45.84
CA LEU A 26 -45.90 -19.87 44.76
C LEU A 26 -46.86 -20.05 43.58
N ARG A 27 -48.17 -20.19 43.84
CA ARG A 27 -49.18 -20.24 42.78
C ARG A 27 -49.28 -18.88 42.08
N GLY A 28 -49.30 -17.78 42.83
CA GLY A 28 -49.31 -16.42 42.28
C GLY A 28 -48.07 -16.13 41.41
N LEU A 29 -46.88 -16.44 41.91
CA LEU A 29 -45.62 -16.30 41.16
C LEU A 29 -45.58 -17.18 39.91
N ARG A 30 -46.16 -18.38 39.97
CA ARG A 30 -46.26 -19.26 38.80
C ARG A 30 -47.19 -18.70 37.75
N GLU A 31 -48.35 -18.20 38.14
CA GLU A 31 -49.31 -17.56 37.23
C GLU A 31 -48.73 -16.29 36.61
N GLU A 32 -48.03 -15.46 37.39
CA GLU A 32 -47.31 -14.27 36.91
C GLU A 32 -46.21 -14.65 35.90
N HIS A 33 -45.39 -15.65 36.23
CA HIS A 33 -44.36 -16.15 35.33
C HIS A 33 -44.94 -16.76 34.05
N GLU A 34 -46.04 -17.50 34.12
CA GLU A 34 -46.76 -18.03 32.93
C GLU A 34 -47.32 -16.89 32.07
N GLN A 35 -47.79 -15.80 32.68
CA GLN A 35 -48.26 -14.62 31.96
C GLN A 35 -47.12 -13.85 31.28
N GLU A 36 -46.02 -13.58 31.99
CA GLU A 36 -44.84 -12.89 31.45
C GLU A 36 -44.17 -13.70 30.33
N THR A 37 -44.05 -15.02 30.50
CA THR A 37 -43.51 -15.90 29.45
C THR A 37 -44.43 -15.92 28.24
N GLY A 38 -45.74 -15.94 28.43
CA GLY A 38 -46.72 -15.84 27.34
C GLY A 38 -46.65 -14.51 26.58
N GLU A 39 -46.50 -13.39 27.28
CA GLU A 39 -46.34 -12.07 26.64
C GLU A 39 -45.01 -11.96 25.89
N THR A 40 -43.92 -12.45 26.50
CA THR A 40 -42.59 -12.47 25.87
C THR A 40 -42.59 -13.33 24.62
N SER A 41 -43.24 -14.50 24.66
CA SER A 41 -43.40 -15.38 23.49
C SER A 41 -44.12 -14.67 22.34
N ARG A 42 -45.24 -13.98 22.62
CA ARG A 42 -45.98 -13.23 21.58
C ARG A 42 -45.16 -12.08 20.99
N ARG A 43 -44.38 -11.38 21.83
CA ARG A 43 -43.49 -10.31 21.37
C ARG A 43 -42.36 -10.86 20.49
N LEU A 44 -41.83 -12.03 20.85
CA LEU A 44 -40.82 -12.74 20.06
C LEU A 44 -41.39 -13.14 18.70
N ASP A 45 -42.57 -13.78 18.66
CA ASP A 45 -43.24 -14.17 17.41
C ASP A 45 -43.51 -12.96 16.50
N SER A 46 -43.96 -11.84 17.08
CA SER A 46 -44.17 -10.59 16.33
C SER A 46 -42.87 -10.00 15.78
N ALA A 47 -41.79 -10.06 16.56
CA ALA A 47 -40.48 -9.60 16.12
C ALA A 47 -39.92 -10.50 15.01
N GLU A 48 -40.06 -11.82 15.13
CA GLU A 48 -39.65 -12.77 14.10
C GLU A 48 -40.42 -12.56 12.79
N TYR A 49 -41.73 -12.31 12.86
CA TYR A 49 -42.53 -11.99 11.68
C TYR A 49 -41.99 -10.74 10.98
N LYS A 50 -41.75 -9.66 11.74
CA LYS A 50 -41.20 -8.41 11.18
C LYS A 50 -39.80 -8.59 10.61
N LEU A 51 -38.96 -9.40 11.24
CA LEU A 51 -37.61 -9.70 10.74
C LEU A 51 -37.66 -10.47 9.41
N ARG A 52 -38.59 -11.43 9.27
CA ARG A 52 -38.79 -12.15 8.00
C ARG A 52 -39.29 -11.21 6.90
N GLU A 53 -40.28 -10.37 7.21
CA GLU A 53 -40.80 -9.37 6.27
C GLU A 53 -39.71 -8.39 5.81
N GLN A 54 -38.88 -7.92 6.73
CA GLN A 54 -37.75 -7.07 6.39
C GLN A 54 -36.67 -7.80 5.57
N ALA A 55 -36.44 -9.08 5.84
CA ALA A 55 -35.51 -9.88 5.04
C ALA A 55 -35.99 -10.03 3.59
N ASP A 56 -37.29 -10.33 3.39
CA ASP A 56 -37.89 -10.42 2.06
C ASP A 56 -37.84 -9.07 1.31
N GLU A 57 -38.00 -7.94 2.03
CA GLU A 57 -37.85 -6.61 1.43
C GLU A 57 -36.41 -6.32 1.02
N ILE A 58 -35.43 -6.70 1.85
CA ILE A 58 -33.99 -6.57 1.52
C ILE A 58 -33.67 -7.39 0.27
N ASP A 59 -34.08 -8.65 0.20
CA ASP A 59 -33.82 -9.52 -0.96
C ASP A 59 -34.42 -8.93 -2.26
N SER A 60 -35.62 -8.35 -2.18
CA SER A 60 -36.27 -7.67 -3.30
C SER A 60 -35.52 -6.40 -3.75
N LEU A 61 -35.00 -5.62 -2.79
CA LEU A 61 -34.21 -4.44 -3.08
C LEU A 61 -32.85 -4.80 -3.69
N GLU A 62 -32.21 -5.88 -3.23
CA GLU A 62 -30.97 -6.39 -3.80
C GLU A 62 -31.17 -6.83 -5.25
N GLN A 63 -32.22 -7.61 -5.53
CA GLN A 63 -32.53 -8.01 -6.91
C GLN A 63 -32.76 -6.80 -7.83
N ARG A 64 -33.48 -5.78 -7.37
CA ARG A 64 -33.69 -4.55 -8.14
C ARG A 64 -32.41 -3.75 -8.34
N ALA A 65 -31.50 -3.77 -7.37
CA ALA A 65 -30.20 -3.12 -7.50
C ALA A 65 -29.35 -3.79 -8.58
N ASP A 66 -29.36 -5.12 -8.65
CA ASP A 66 -28.66 -5.89 -9.68
C ASP A 66 -29.24 -5.61 -11.08
N GLU A 67 -30.57 -5.59 -11.22
CA GLU A 67 -31.24 -5.24 -12.48
C GLU A 67 -30.85 -3.83 -12.96
N ILE A 68 -30.84 -2.86 -12.05
CA ILE A 68 -30.42 -1.48 -12.35
C ILE A 68 -28.94 -1.42 -12.74
N ASP A 69 -28.07 -2.20 -12.11
CA ASP A 69 -26.65 -2.24 -12.46
C ASP A 69 -26.44 -2.79 -13.88
N ASP A 70 -27.19 -3.83 -14.26
CA ASP A 70 -27.14 -4.41 -15.59
C ASP A 70 -27.70 -3.46 -16.67
N GLU A 71 -28.83 -2.80 -16.42
CA GLU A 71 -29.35 -1.75 -17.31
C GLU A 71 -28.35 -0.59 -17.47
N ASN A 72 -27.70 -0.17 -16.37
CA ASN A 72 -26.68 0.88 -16.42
C ASN A 72 -25.46 0.46 -17.25
N LYS A 73 -25.03 -0.81 -17.19
CA LYS A 73 -23.95 -1.32 -18.05
C LYS A 73 -24.34 -1.27 -19.52
N GLU A 74 -25.57 -1.63 -19.86
CA GLU A 74 -26.06 -1.58 -21.24
C GLU A 74 -26.12 -0.14 -21.77
N VAL A 75 -26.69 0.79 -20.98
CA VAL A 75 -26.75 2.21 -21.34
C VAL A 75 -25.34 2.79 -21.54
N ARG A 76 -24.39 2.47 -20.66
CA ARG A 76 -22.98 2.89 -20.81
C ARG A 76 -22.39 2.41 -22.14
N THR A 77 -22.59 1.14 -22.47
CA THR A 77 -22.11 0.55 -23.74
C THR A 77 -22.72 1.25 -24.96
N LEU A 78 -24.03 1.54 -24.94
CA LEU A 78 -24.72 2.25 -26.02
C LEU A 78 -24.22 3.69 -26.17
N VAL A 79 -24.00 4.40 -25.05
CA VAL A 79 -23.44 5.77 -25.06
C VAL A 79 -22.02 5.77 -25.61
N GLU A 80 -21.20 4.76 -25.28
CA GLU A 80 -19.86 4.60 -25.83
C GLU A 80 -19.87 4.38 -27.35
N ASP A 81 -20.73 3.49 -27.87
CA ASP A 81 -20.88 3.26 -29.31
C ASP A 81 -21.34 4.54 -30.05
N LEU A 82 -22.34 5.23 -29.51
CA LEU A 82 -22.80 6.50 -30.07
C LEU A 82 -21.68 7.55 -30.09
N GLY A 83 -20.89 7.64 -29.01
CA GLY A 83 -19.73 8.51 -28.93
C GLY A 83 -18.68 8.20 -30.01
N GLN A 84 -18.39 6.91 -30.25
CA GLN A 84 -17.48 6.48 -31.31
C GLN A 84 -18.00 6.84 -32.71
N ARG A 85 -19.30 6.67 -32.95
CA ARG A 85 -19.93 7.00 -34.25
C ARG A 85 -19.95 8.51 -34.51
N VAL A 86 -20.21 9.33 -33.49
CA VAL A 86 -20.13 10.80 -33.59
C VAL A 86 -18.69 11.23 -33.89
N ALA A 87 -17.71 10.72 -33.16
CA ALA A 87 -16.29 11.04 -33.39
C ALA A 87 -15.84 10.66 -34.82
N TRP A 88 -16.30 9.51 -35.33
CA TRP A 88 -16.06 9.10 -36.70
C TRP A 88 -16.69 10.05 -37.73
N LEU A 89 -17.94 10.48 -37.51
CA LEU A 89 -18.63 11.44 -38.37
C LEU A 89 -17.95 12.81 -38.35
N GLU A 90 -17.59 13.32 -37.17
CA GLU A 90 -16.88 14.60 -37.02
C GLU A 90 -15.55 14.59 -37.76
N ARG A 91 -14.78 13.50 -37.60
CA ARG A 91 -13.53 13.33 -38.31
C ARG A 91 -13.74 13.30 -39.82
N ARG A 92 -14.75 12.58 -40.31
CA ARG A 92 -15.08 12.52 -41.74
C ARG A 92 -15.48 13.88 -42.29
N VAL A 93 -16.27 14.66 -41.55
CA VAL A 93 -16.67 16.03 -41.93
C VAL A 93 -15.45 16.96 -41.98
N ARG A 94 -14.58 16.95 -40.97
CA ARG A 94 -13.37 17.78 -40.94
C ARG A 94 -12.38 17.39 -42.05
N THR A 95 -12.23 16.10 -42.33
CA THR A 95 -11.40 15.61 -43.45
C THR A 95 -11.95 16.10 -44.79
N ALA A 96 -13.27 16.04 -45.00
CA ALA A 96 -13.91 16.56 -46.21
C ALA A 96 -13.77 18.09 -46.35
N ALA A 97 -13.67 18.82 -45.23
CA ALA A 97 -13.40 20.25 -45.19
C ALA A 97 -11.91 20.61 -45.37
N GLY A 98 -11.03 19.64 -45.60
CA GLY A 98 -9.59 19.86 -45.80
C GLY A 98 -8.80 20.05 -44.49
N GLY A 99 -9.33 19.60 -43.34
CA GLY A 99 -8.63 19.67 -42.07
C GLY A 99 -7.35 18.85 -42.07
N GLU A 100 -6.23 19.48 -41.75
CA GLU A 100 -4.93 18.82 -41.61
C GLU A 100 -4.84 18.06 -40.27
N ALA A 101 -4.14 16.92 -40.28
CA ALA A 101 -3.87 16.14 -39.08
C ALA A 101 -2.80 16.84 -38.24
N VAL A 102 -3.08 17.04 -36.96
CA VAL A 102 -2.10 17.56 -36.01
C VAL A 102 -1.10 16.46 -35.72
N ASP A 103 0.17 16.70 -35.99
CA ASP A 103 1.24 15.79 -35.57
C ASP A 103 1.68 16.12 -34.13
N LEU A 104 1.10 15.41 -33.16
CA LEU A 104 1.50 15.52 -31.76
C LEU A 104 2.91 14.94 -31.51
N ASP A 105 3.32 13.97 -32.34
CA ASP A 105 4.58 13.25 -32.25
C ASP A 105 5.72 13.98 -33.00
N ALA A 106 5.49 15.21 -33.48
CA ALA A 106 6.48 16.00 -34.21
C ALA A 106 7.72 16.24 -33.34
N THR A 107 8.88 15.75 -33.75
CA THR A 107 10.14 15.93 -33.02
C THR A 107 11.03 16.93 -33.74
N ASP A 108 11.77 17.71 -32.96
CA ASP A 108 12.85 18.57 -33.44
C ASP A 108 14.14 18.27 -32.67
N THR A 109 15.22 18.96 -33.06
CA THR A 109 16.54 18.77 -32.45
C THR A 109 16.54 19.02 -30.94
N GLU A 110 15.70 19.92 -30.42
CA GLU A 110 15.63 20.23 -28.99
C GLU A 110 14.98 19.06 -28.23
N ILE A 111 13.86 18.54 -28.73
CA ILE A 111 13.17 17.40 -28.13
C ILE A 111 14.04 16.14 -28.18
N ASP A 112 14.74 15.89 -29.29
CA ASP A 112 15.64 14.75 -29.40
C ASP A 112 16.79 14.83 -28.37
N GLN A 113 17.29 16.03 -28.10
CA GLN A 113 18.28 16.26 -27.04
C GLN A 113 17.70 16.02 -25.64
N LEU A 114 16.46 16.46 -25.37
CA LEU A 114 15.79 16.22 -24.10
C LEU A 114 15.51 14.73 -23.87
N VAL A 115 15.03 14.02 -24.89
CA VAL A 115 14.83 12.56 -24.85
C VAL A 115 16.15 11.85 -24.54
N THR A 116 17.24 12.24 -25.23
CA THR A 116 18.58 11.67 -24.99
C THR A 116 19.05 11.92 -23.56
N LYS A 117 18.89 13.14 -23.03
CA LYS A 117 19.26 13.49 -21.65
C LYS A 117 18.42 12.73 -20.62
N ALA A 118 17.11 12.64 -20.83
CA ALA A 118 16.20 11.90 -19.95
C ALA A 118 16.56 10.41 -19.92
N ALA A 119 16.85 9.80 -21.08
CA ALA A 119 17.30 8.41 -21.17
C ALA A 119 18.65 8.20 -20.45
N ALA A 120 19.60 9.12 -20.62
CA ALA A 120 20.90 9.08 -19.95
C ALA A 120 20.77 9.20 -18.43
N GLY A 121 19.93 10.12 -17.93
CA GLY A 121 19.69 10.26 -16.49
C GLY A 121 19.00 9.05 -15.86
N ARG A 122 18.03 8.44 -16.55
CA ARG A 122 17.43 7.17 -16.10
C ARG A 122 18.45 6.03 -16.05
N ALA A 123 19.35 5.96 -17.02
CA ALA A 123 20.44 4.99 -17.01
C ALA A 123 21.45 5.27 -15.88
N ALA A 124 21.66 6.53 -15.51
CA ALA A 124 22.49 6.91 -14.37
C ALA A 124 21.81 6.54 -13.04
N GLU A 125 20.52 6.85 -12.88
CA GLU A 125 19.72 6.49 -11.71
C GLU A 125 19.70 4.97 -11.47
N ALA A 126 19.53 4.17 -12.53
CA ALA A 126 19.56 2.71 -12.44
C ALA A 126 20.91 2.14 -11.96
N ARG A 127 21.98 2.95 -12.00
CA ARG A 127 23.33 2.58 -11.53
C ARG A 127 23.63 3.11 -10.13
N LEU A 128 22.90 4.11 -9.65
CA LEU A 128 23.02 4.63 -8.29
C LEU A 128 22.42 3.63 -7.30
N LEU A 129 23.04 3.53 -6.12
CA LEU A 129 22.49 2.72 -5.06
C LEU A 129 21.22 3.39 -4.48
N PRO A 130 20.06 2.72 -4.43
CA PRO A 130 18.86 3.31 -3.86
C PRO A 130 19.07 3.76 -2.42
N ALA A 131 18.45 4.87 -2.01
CA ALA A 131 18.61 5.43 -0.66
C ALA A 131 18.28 4.42 0.46
N ALA A 132 17.27 3.57 0.25
CA ALA A 132 16.90 2.50 1.19
C ALA A 132 18.02 1.44 1.32
N ASP A 133 18.66 1.08 0.20
CA ASP A 133 19.77 0.13 0.20
C ASP A 133 21.01 0.76 0.84
N ARG A 134 21.28 2.03 0.56
CA ARG A 134 22.35 2.81 1.22
C ARG A 134 22.16 2.84 2.73
N ALA A 135 20.95 3.13 3.22
CA ALA A 135 20.63 3.11 4.64
C ALA A 135 20.83 1.71 5.27
N ARG A 136 20.40 0.65 4.57
CA ARG A 136 20.60 -0.75 5.01
C ARG A 136 22.09 -1.11 5.10
N HIS A 137 22.90 -0.68 4.14
CA HIS A 137 24.35 -0.90 4.15
C HIS A 137 25.03 -0.13 5.28
N HIS A 138 24.67 1.13 5.51
CA HIS A 138 25.15 1.89 6.67
C HIS A 138 24.79 1.22 7.99
N HIS A 139 23.56 0.75 8.15
CA HIS A 139 23.13 0.03 9.35
C HIS A 139 23.98 -1.24 9.59
N SER A 140 24.27 -1.99 8.52
CA SER A 140 25.11 -3.20 8.60
C SER A 140 26.54 -2.88 9.06
N LEU A 141 27.12 -1.76 8.60
CA LEU A 141 28.43 -1.30 9.03
C LEU A 141 28.43 -0.81 10.49
N LEU A 142 27.40 -0.06 10.89
CA LEU A 142 27.25 0.41 12.27
C LEU A 142 27.17 -0.77 13.25
N ALA A 143 26.31 -1.76 12.97
CA ALA A 143 26.17 -2.96 13.80
C ALA A 143 27.50 -3.73 13.93
N TYR A 144 28.28 -3.84 12.85
CA TYR A 144 29.60 -4.47 12.89
C TYR A 144 30.63 -3.66 13.69
N ASN A 145 30.64 -2.33 13.54
CA ASN A 145 31.53 -1.46 14.30
C ASN A 145 31.23 -1.48 15.80
N GLU A 146 29.94 -1.50 16.17
CA GLU A 146 29.48 -1.66 17.55
C GLU A 146 29.91 -3.02 18.12
N ALA A 147 29.72 -4.11 17.38
CA ALA A 147 30.14 -5.44 17.79
C ALA A 147 31.68 -5.53 17.97
N THR A 148 32.44 -4.89 17.08
CA THR A 148 33.90 -4.83 17.16
C THR A 148 34.36 -4.03 18.39
N THR A 149 33.70 -2.90 18.67
CA THR A 149 33.98 -2.11 19.88
C THR A 149 33.66 -2.90 21.15
N ALA A 150 32.52 -3.60 21.18
CA ALA A 150 32.14 -4.46 22.31
C ALA A 150 33.12 -5.64 22.50
N LEU A 151 33.66 -6.18 21.41
CA LEU A 151 34.69 -7.22 21.44
C LEU A 151 35.99 -6.71 22.09
N GLU A 152 36.48 -5.54 21.69
CA GLU A 152 37.68 -4.94 22.28
C GLU A 152 37.50 -4.59 23.77
N GLN A 153 36.32 -4.09 24.15
CA GLN A 153 35.98 -3.88 25.56
C GLN A 153 35.97 -5.19 26.36
N ALA A 154 35.40 -6.26 25.80
CA ALA A 154 35.39 -7.56 26.46
C ALA A 154 36.81 -8.15 26.60
N ARG A 155 37.67 -8.00 25.59
CA ARG A 155 39.09 -8.38 25.65
C ARG A 155 39.82 -7.64 26.76
N THR A 156 39.63 -6.32 26.83
CA THR A 156 40.24 -5.47 27.85
C THR A 156 39.80 -5.88 29.26
N ALA A 157 38.50 -6.16 29.45
CA ALA A 157 37.96 -6.61 30.74
C ALA A 157 38.52 -7.98 31.18
N VAL A 158 38.67 -8.92 30.24
CA VAL A 158 39.31 -10.23 30.52
C VAL A 158 40.76 -10.02 30.95
N LEU A 159 41.53 -9.20 30.22
CA LEU A 159 42.93 -8.91 30.56
C LEU A 159 43.06 -8.25 31.93
N ALA A 160 42.23 -7.24 32.23
CA ALA A 160 42.24 -6.56 33.53
C ALA A 160 41.94 -7.52 34.68
N ALA A 161 40.87 -8.32 34.59
CA ALA A 161 40.52 -9.30 35.61
C ALA A 161 41.60 -10.38 35.77
N SER A 162 42.22 -10.82 34.67
CA SER A 162 43.33 -11.79 34.71
C SER A 162 44.57 -11.22 35.41
N GLY A 163 44.87 -9.93 35.20
CA GLY A 163 45.97 -9.24 35.87
C GLY A 163 45.76 -9.17 37.39
N THR A 164 44.55 -8.85 37.84
CA THR A 164 44.21 -8.85 39.27
C THR A 164 44.29 -10.24 39.87
N LEU A 165 43.81 -11.28 39.17
CA LEU A 165 43.91 -12.67 39.62
C LEU A 165 45.35 -13.15 39.79
N ALA A 166 46.26 -12.70 38.93
CA ALA A 166 47.68 -13.07 39.01
C ALA A 166 48.41 -12.41 40.20
N GLY A 167 47.96 -11.23 40.64
CA GLY A 167 48.58 -10.46 41.72
C GLY A 167 47.92 -10.59 43.09
N ALA A 168 46.64 -11.00 43.15
CA ALA A 168 45.88 -11.08 44.40
C ALA A 168 46.18 -12.37 45.18
N ALA A 169 46.23 -12.27 46.51
CA ALA A 169 46.35 -13.44 47.39
C ALA A 169 45.12 -14.34 47.28
N LEU A 170 45.34 -15.65 47.22
CA LEU A 170 44.27 -16.63 47.13
C LEU A 170 43.31 -16.51 48.31
N GLY A 171 42.00 -16.45 48.03
CA GLY A 171 40.96 -16.32 49.05
C GLY A 171 40.72 -14.89 49.57
N SER A 172 41.47 -13.89 49.06
CA SER A 172 41.14 -12.49 49.32
C SER A 172 39.85 -12.05 48.62
N ASP A 173 39.22 -10.98 49.12
CA ASP A 173 38.05 -10.38 48.48
C ASP A 173 38.36 -9.93 47.04
N ALA A 174 39.53 -9.30 46.85
CA ALA A 174 40.02 -8.89 45.53
C ALA A 174 40.16 -10.08 44.56
N PHE A 175 40.63 -11.24 45.04
CA PHE A 175 40.70 -12.46 44.22
C PHE A 175 39.30 -12.97 43.84
N THR A 176 38.36 -12.97 44.79
CA THR A 176 36.99 -13.47 44.57
C THR A 176 36.20 -12.58 43.61
N GLU A 177 36.35 -11.26 43.74
CA GLU A 177 35.75 -10.27 42.83
C GLU A 177 36.34 -10.40 41.42
N ALA A 178 37.67 -10.46 41.30
CA ALA A 178 38.34 -10.64 40.02
C ALA A 178 37.98 -11.98 39.35
N ALA A 179 37.81 -13.06 40.11
CA ALA A 179 37.37 -14.36 39.58
C ALA A 179 35.96 -14.30 38.98
N THR A 180 35.07 -13.53 39.62
CA THR A 180 33.69 -13.33 39.16
C THR A 180 33.67 -12.44 37.91
N ALA A 181 34.41 -11.33 37.94
CA ALA A 181 34.57 -10.43 36.81
C ALA A 181 35.19 -11.16 35.59
N TYR A 182 36.20 -12.01 35.82
CA TYR A 182 36.83 -12.80 34.76
C TYR A 182 35.84 -13.76 34.10
N ARG A 183 35.03 -14.50 34.87
CA ARG A 183 34.00 -15.41 34.33
C ARG A 183 32.96 -14.65 33.50
N ALA A 184 32.49 -13.51 33.99
CA ALA A 184 31.54 -12.67 33.28
C ALA A 184 32.14 -12.11 31.98
N ALA A 185 33.36 -11.56 32.05
CA ALA A 185 34.08 -11.00 30.91
C ALA A 185 34.39 -12.06 29.85
N THR A 186 34.77 -13.28 30.24
CA THR A 186 35.04 -14.40 29.32
C THR A 186 33.77 -14.84 28.59
N THR A 187 32.64 -14.89 29.30
CA THR A 187 31.34 -15.18 28.68
C THR A 187 30.97 -14.11 27.67
N LYS A 188 31.14 -12.83 28.04
CA LYS A 188 30.90 -11.69 27.15
C LYS A 188 31.84 -11.71 25.93
N LEU A 189 33.11 -12.05 26.12
CA LEU A 189 34.09 -12.17 25.03
C LEU A 189 33.68 -13.24 24.02
N ARG A 190 33.21 -14.41 24.49
CA ARG A 190 32.74 -15.48 23.61
C ARG A 190 31.52 -15.05 22.81
N THR A 191 30.54 -14.41 23.45
CA THR A 191 29.32 -13.98 22.76
C THR A 191 29.58 -12.86 21.76
N THR A 192 30.39 -11.86 22.11
CA THR A 192 30.76 -10.77 21.19
C THR A 192 31.60 -11.28 20.03
N THR A 193 32.52 -12.22 20.25
CA THR A 193 33.30 -12.85 19.16
C THR A 193 32.37 -13.51 18.15
N ALA A 194 31.43 -14.35 18.62
CA ALA A 194 30.46 -15.01 17.73
C ALA A 194 29.55 -14.01 16.99
N GLN A 195 29.16 -12.91 17.63
CA GLN A 195 28.38 -11.84 17.01
C GLN A 195 29.19 -11.12 15.92
N THR A 196 30.44 -10.74 16.19
CA THR A 196 31.33 -10.10 15.22
C THR A 196 31.57 -11.00 14.01
N ASP A 197 31.80 -12.29 14.23
CA ASP A 197 31.99 -13.27 13.14
C ASP A 197 30.75 -13.38 12.23
N ARG A 198 29.55 -13.39 12.81
CA ARG A 198 28.28 -13.41 12.04
C ARG A 198 28.10 -12.14 11.19
N LEU A 199 28.47 -10.97 11.72
CA LEU A 199 28.26 -9.69 11.04
C LEU A 199 29.34 -9.37 9.99
N ARG A 200 30.52 -10.01 10.07
CA ARG A 200 31.67 -9.72 9.20
C ARG A 200 31.33 -9.79 7.71
N GLY A 201 30.60 -10.82 7.28
CA GLY A 201 30.23 -11.00 5.87
C GLY A 201 29.31 -9.90 5.35
N ALA A 202 28.28 -9.54 6.12
CA ALA A 202 27.35 -8.47 5.76
C ALA A 202 28.04 -7.10 5.71
N ALA A 203 28.94 -6.84 6.66
CA ALA A 203 29.73 -5.61 6.70
C ALA A 203 30.69 -5.49 5.51
N ALA A 204 31.36 -6.58 5.12
CA ALA A 204 32.24 -6.60 3.96
C ALA A 204 31.47 -6.29 2.66
N THR A 205 30.33 -6.95 2.44
CA THR A 205 29.44 -6.68 1.30
C THR A 205 28.94 -5.23 1.30
N ALA A 206 28.53 -4.72 2.47
CA ALA A 206 28.09 -3.33 2.61
C ALA A 206 29.19 -2.33 2.29
N ARG A 207 30.43 -2.59 2.72
CA ARG A 207 31.59 -1.76 2.39
C ARG A 207 31.81 -1.68 0.88
N THR A 208 31.91 -2.83 0.22
CA THR A 208 32.13 -2.89 -1.22
C THR A 208 31.00 -2.22 -2.02
N ALA A 209 29.75 -2.33 -1.56
CA ALA A 209 28.63 -1.66 -2.19
C ALA A 209 28.72 -0.12 -2.06
N LEU A 210 29.00 0.38 -0.85
CA LEU A 210 29.12 1.82 -0.58
C LEU A 210 30.36 2.43 -1.25
N ASP A 211 31.50 1.74 -1.26
CA ASP A 211 32.72 2.23 -1.91
C ASP A 211 32.53 2.34 -3.44
N ARG A 212 31.77 1.39 -4.04
CA ARG A 212 31.40 1.45 -5.46
C ARG A 212 30.45 2.60 -5.75
N ASP A 213 29.49 2.86 -4.87
CA ASP A 213 28.54 3.98 -4.97
C ASP A 213 29.30 5.32 -4.91
N GLN A 214 30.17 5.51 -3.90
CA GLN A 214 30.97 6.72 -3.72
C GLN A 214 31.86 7.05 -4.93
N GLY A 215 32.43 6.04 -5.60
CA GLY A 215 33.24 6.25 -6.79
C GLY A 215 32.47 6.70 -8.04
N LEU A 216 31.14 6.57 -8.03
CA LEU A 216 30.26 6.89 -9.15
C LEU A 216 29.34 8.09 -8.87
N ASP A 217 29.27 8.53 -7.62
CA ASP A 217 28.14 9.29 -7.07
C ASP A 217 27.97 10.65 -7.74
N GLN A 218 29.04 11.45 -7.86
CA GLN A 218 28.89 12.83 -8.34
C GLN A 218 28.45 12.90 -9.81
N THR A 219 29.17 12.24 -10.73
CA THR A 219 28.83 12.30 -12.16
C THR A 219 27.49 11.62 -12.47
N LEU A 220 27.15 10.53 -11.79
CA LEU A 220 25.86 9.87 -12.00
C LEU A 220 24.70 10.67 -11.38
N THR A 221 24.91 11.31 -10.23
CA THR A 221 23.90 12.18 -9.62
C THR A 221 23.63 13.39 -10.50
N GLU A 222 24.68 14.08 -10.98
CA GLU A 222 24.53 15.19 -11.93
C GLU A 222 23.81 14.76 -13.22
N ALA A 223 24.12 13.57 -13.75
CA ALA A 223 23.43 13.02 -14.92
C ALA A 223 21.95 12.67 -14.63
N ALA A 224 21.66 12.13 -13.44
CA ALA A 224 20.31 11.80 -13.01
C ALA A 224 19.45 13.06 -12.84
N GLU A 225 19.98 14.08 -12.17
CA GLU A 225 19.33 15.40 -12.01
C GLU A 225 19.07 16.03 -13.38
N ALA A 226 20.08 16.11 -14.25
CA ALA A 226 19.93 16.65 -15.60
C ALA A 226 18.90 15.87 -16.45
N GLY A 227 18.80 14.55 -16.24
CA GLY A 227 17.78 13.74 -16.91
C GLY A 227 16.37 13.94 -16.37
N GLN A 228 16.22 14.17 -15.06
CA GLN A 228 14.95 14.52 -14.45
C GLN A 228 14.46 15.89 -14.94
N ASP A 229 15.35 16.90 -14.97
CA ASP A 229 15.01 18.22 -15.52
C ASP A 229 14.57 18.15 -16.98
N ALA A 230 15.26 17.32 -17.78
CA ALA A 230 14.90 17.08 -19.18
C ALA A 230 13.54 16.39 -19.31
N HIS A 231 13.23 15.43 -18.43
CA HIS A 231 11.92 14.79 -18.39
C HIS A 231 10.80 15.78 -18.03
N ASP A 232 11.00 16.60 -17.01
CA ASP A 232 10.04 17.63 -16.60
C ASP A 232 9.80 18.66 -17.72
N GLN A 233 10.84 18.97 -18.50
CA GLN A 233 10.71 19.81 -19.69
C GLN A 233 9.90 19.14 -20.80
N LEU A 234 10.11 17.84 -21.06
CA LEU A 234 9.29 17.07 -22.00
C LEU A 234 7.81 17.07 -21.58
N VAL A 235 7.52 16.90 -20.29
CA VAL A 235 6.15 16.98 -19.75
C VAL A 235 5.51 18.34 -20.05
N ARG A 236 6.22 19.45 -19.79
CA ARG A 236 5.72 20.80 -20.11
C ARG A 236 5.46 20.99 -21.60
N ILE A 237 6.37 20.52 -22.46
CA ILE A 237 6.23 20.61 -23.94
C ILE A 237 5.01 19.79 -24.40
N ALA A 238 4.89 18.56 -23.93
CA ALA A 238 3.80 17.66 -24.28
C ALA A 238 2.45 18.25 -23.85
N ARG A 239 2.35 18.73 -22.61
CA ARG A 239 1.13 19.36 -22.09
C ARG A 239 0.71 20.57 -22.91
N ALA A 240 1.65 21.47 -23.23
CA ALA A 240 1.37 22.64 -24.06
C ALA A 240 0.87 22.25 -25.46
N ARG A 241 1.51 21.26 -26.10
CA ARG A 241 1.10 20.74 -27.41
C ARG A 241 -0.32 20.17 -27.39
N ILE A 242 -0.65 19.39 -26.37
CA ILE A 242 -1.99 18.81 -26.20
C ILE A 242 -3.02 19.93 -26.02
N SER A 243 -2.76 20.89 -25.13
CA SER A 243 -3.67 22.02 -24.92
C SER A 243 -3.90 22.83 -26.21
N THR A 244 -2.84 23.12 -26.99
CA THR A 244 -2.97 23.81 -28.27
C THR A 244 -3.75 22.98 -29.29
N ALA A 245 -3.47 21.68 -29.39
CA ALA A 245 -4.15 20.79 -30.34
C ALA A 245 -5.64 20.63 -30.03
N VAL A 246 -6.00 20.51 -28.75
CA VAL A 246 -7.39 20.40 -28.28
C VAL A 246 -8.15 21.71 -28.45
N ALA A 247 -7.50 22.86 -28.23
CA ALA A 247 -8.12 24.17 -28.48
C ALA A 247 -8.25 24.49 -29.98
N GLY A 248 -7.47 23.81 -30.83
CA GLY A 248 -7.46 23.98 -32.27
C GLY A 248 -8.60 23.27 -33.01
N THR A 249 -8.73 23.54 -34.30
CA THR A 249 -9.71 22.91 -35.19
C THR A 249 -9.16 21.69 -35.94
N GLY A 250 -7.87 21.40 -35.79
CA GLY A 250 -7.18 20.30 -36.46
C GLY A 250 -7.71 18.92 -36.08
N LEU A 251 -7.34 17.92 -36.88
CA LEU A 251 -7.67 16.53 -36.60
C LEU A 251 -6.64 15.94 -35.64
N LEU A 252 -7.06 15.58 -34.43
CA LEU A 252 -6.19 14.87 -33.49
C LEU A 252 -5.80 13.48 -34.05
N PRO A 253 -4.59 12.98 -33.72
CA PRO A 253 -4.15 11.64 -34.12
C PRO A 253 -5.11 10.54 -33.69
N VAL A 254 -5.14 9.44 -34.45
CA VAL A 254 -6.06 8.31 -34.20
C VAL A 254 -5.80 7.73 -32.82
N TRP A 255 -4.54 7.40 -32.51
CA TRP A 255 -4.13 6.87 -31.21
C TRP A 255 -4.62 7.72 -30.05
N PHE A 256 -4.61 9.05 -30.22
CA PHE A 256 -5.05 9.99 -29.18
C PHE A 256 -6.56 9.89 -28.99
N THR A 257 -7.31 10.01 -30.08
CA THR A 257 -8.78 9.95 -30.01
C THR A 257 -9.31 8.58 -29.58
N THR A 258 -8.62 7.50 -29.90
CA THR A 258 -8.99 6.14 -29.48
C THR A 258 -8.70 5.93 -27.99
N ALA A 259 -7.54 6.36 -27.48
CA ALA A 259 -7.17 6.12 -26.10
C ALA A 259 -7.82 7.10 -25.10
N LEU A 260 -8.05 8.36 -25.50
CA LEU A 260 -8.48 9.42 -24.59
C LEU A 260 -9.84 10.02 -24.98
N GLY A 261 -10.28 9.84 -26.22
CA GLY A 261 -11.40 10.58 -26.80
C GLY A 261 -10.96 11.90 -27.45
N PRO A 262 -11.87 12.56 -28.18
CA PRO A 262 -11.55 13.77 -28.94
C PRO A 262 -11.49 15.05 -28.10
N MET A 263 -12.03 15.04 -26.88
CA MET A 263 -12.16 16.20 -26.00
C MET A 263 -12.02 15.79 -24.53
N PRO A 264 -11.53 16.69 -23.66
CA PRO A 264 -11.52 16.45 -22.23
C PRO A 264 -12.96 16.29 -21.69
N PRO A 265 -13.16 15.38 -20.71
CA PRO A 265 -14.43 15.25 -20.02
C PRO A 265 -14.78 16.51 -19.22
N ARG A 266 -16.06 16.70 -18.88
CA ARG A 266 -16.52 17.86 -18.09
C ARG A 266 -16.08 17.80 -16.64
N THR A 267 -15.94 16.58 -16.10
CA THR A 267 -15.30 16.28 -14.84
C THR A 267 -13.91 15.74 -15.14
N ASP A 268 -12.95 15.87 -14.22
CA ASP A 268 -11.64 15.21 -14.31
C ASP A 268 -10.77 15.66 -15.51
N THR A 269 -10.95 16.90 -15.96
CA THR A 269 -10.15 17.52 -17.04
C THR A 269 -8.65 17.45 -16.79
N GLU A 270 -8.22 17.67 -15.56
CA GLU A 270 -6.81 17.63 -15.17
C GLU A 270 -6.25 16.21 -15.29
N GLU A 271 -6.96 15.20 -14.78
CA GLU A 271 -6.54 13.79 -14.88
C GLU A 271 -6.47 13.34 -16.35
N TRP A 272 -7.42 13.79 -17.18
CA TRP A 272 -7.39 13.54 -18.62
C TRP A 272 -6.18 14.19 -19.29
N LEU A 273 -5.85 15.44 -18.92
CA LEU A 273 -4.67 16.15 -19.46
C LEU A 273 -3.37 15.48 -19.01
N ASP A 274 -3.29 15.03 -17.77
CA ASP A 274 -2.14 14.32 -17.24
C ASP A 274 -1.95 12.99 -17.96
N ALA A 275 -2.99 12.17 -18.12
CA ALA A 275 -2.94 10.92 -18.89
C ALA A 275 -2.54 11.13 -20.35
N ALA A 276 -3.06 12.19 -20.98
CA ALA A 276 -2.69 12.58 -22.33
C ALA A 276 -1.21 12.97 -22.44
N THR A 277 -0.72 13.73 -21.45
CA THR A 277 0.66 14.18 -21.35
C THR A 277 1.60 13.00 -21.15
N ASP A 278 1.28 12.10 -20.23
CA ASP A 278 2.07 10.90 -19.95
C ASP A 278 2.18 9.99 -21.17
N ALA A 279 1.07 9.78 -21.89
CA ALA A 279 1.07 9.02 -23.14
C ALA A 279 1.98 9.66 -24.19
N LEU A 280 1.90 10.98 -24.39
CA LEU A 280 2.73 11.67 -25.37
C LEU A 280 4.21 11.67 -24.97
N VAL A 281 4.54 11.90 -23.70
CA VAL A 281 5.92 11.82 -23.19
C VAL A 281 6.48 10.41 -23.36
N TYR A 282 5.68 9.37 -23.08
CA TYR A 282 6.08 7.98 -23.33
C TYR A 282 6.41 7.74 -24.82
N ARG A 283 5.55 8.23 -25.72
CA ARG A 283 5.78 8.10 -27.17
C ARG A 283 7.05 8.81 -27.61
N MET A 284 7.32 10.02 -27.10
CA MET A 284 8.56 10.75 -27.37
C MET A 284 9.79 10.00 -26.85
N LEU A 285 9.77 9.54 -25.59
CA LEU A 285 10.89 8.86 -24.95
C LEU A 285 11.27 7.54 -25.63
N TYR A 286 10.27 6.77 -26.07
CA TYR A 286 10.47 5.44 -26.62
C TYR A 286 10.32 5.37 -28.14
N GLY A 287 10.10 6.51 -28.81
CA GLY A 287 9.96 6.59 -30.27
C GLY A 287 8.75 5.81 -30.80
N VAL A 288 7.65 5.77 -30.05
CA VAL A 288 6.43 5.06 -30.46
C VAL A 288 5.75 5.85 -31.58
N ARG A 289 5.60 5.21 -32.74
CA ARG A 289 4.92 5.78 -33.93
C ARG A 289 3.67 5.00 -34.34
N ASP A 290 3.18 4.11 -33.48
CA ASP A 290 1.96 3.35 -33.73
C ASP A 290 0.78 4.33 -33.88
N GLU A 291 0.04 4.19 -34.98
CA GLU A 291 -1.07 5.10 -35.32
C GLU A 291 -2.31 4.83 -34.48
N VAL A 292 -2.49 3.63 -33.93
CA VAL A 292 -3.72 3.19 -33.26
C VAL A 292 -3.50 3.02 -31.76
N LEU A 293 -2.42 2.35 -31.36
CA LEU A 293 -2.10 2.11 -29.96
C LEU A 293 -1.27 3.28 -29.41
N ALA A 294 -1.85 4.04 -28.47
CA ALA A 294 -1.19 5.20 -27.85
C ALA A 294 0.23 4.87 -27.35
N LEU A 295 0.39 3.75 -26.66
CA LEU A 295 1.68 3.32 -26.09
C LEU A 295 2.40 2.26 -26.94
N GLY A 296 1.83 1.88 -28.09
CA GLY A 296 2.31 0.75 -28.88
C GLY A 296 2.30 -0.59 -28.12
N ARG A 297 2.82 -1.63 -28.77
CA ARG A 297 3.08 -2.92 -28.11
C ARG A 297 4.39 -2.84 -27.33
N ILE A 298 4.39 -3.32 -26.09
CA ILE A 298 5.62 -3.48 -25.32
C ILE A 298 6.58 -4.43 -26.06
N PRO A 299 7.83 -4.02 -26.35
CA PRO A 299 8.82 -4.92 -26.93
C PRO A 299 9.10 -6.12 -26.02
N ALA A 300 9.32 -7.32 -26.59
CA ALA A 300 9.64 -8.51 -25.81
C ALA A 300 10.90 -8.32 -24.94
N GLN A 301 11.89 -7.61 -25.50
CA GLN A 301 13.14 -7.23 -24.85
C GLN A 301 13.06 -5.93 -24.02
N ALA A 302 11.86 -5.44 -23.68
CA ALA A 302 11.71 -4.23 -22.87
C ALA A 302 12.43 -4.38 -21.52
N THR A 303 13.01 -3.29 -21.04
CA THR A 303 13.59 -3.24 -19.70
C THR A 303 12.48 -3.26 -18.64
N ALA A 304 12.83 -3.60 -17.38
CA ALA A 304 11.88 -3.50 -16.28
C ALA A 304 11.32 -2.08 -16.13
N ARG A 305 12.17 -1.06 -16.37
CA ARG A 305 11.77 0.35 -16.32
C ARG A 305 10.80 0.72 -17.44
N GLN A 306 11.08 0.33 -18.69
CA GLN A 306 10.16 0.60 -19.80
C GLN A 306 8.79 -0.05 -19.59
N ARG A 307 8.74 -1.23 -18.97
CA ARG A 307 7.47 -1.88 -18.57
C ARG A 307 6.73 -1.09 -17.49
N ALA A 308 7.46 -0.55 -16.51
CA ALA A 308 6.87 0.32 -15.50
C ALA A 308 6.31 1.61 -16.14
N ASP A 309 7.10 2.30 -16.96
CA ASP A 309 6.65 3.52 -17.65
C ASP A 309 5.46 3.26 -18.58
N HIS A 310 5.43 2.10 -19.26
CA HIS A 310 4.27 1.71 -20.09
C HIS A 310 3.02 1.51 -19.25
N LYS A 311 3.17 0.86 -18.09
CA LYS A 311 2.07 0.68 -17.14
C LYS A 311 1.58 2.02 -16.60
N ASP A 312 2.50 2.91 -16.22
CA ASP A 312 2.21 4.21 -15.62
C ASP A 312 1.54 5.14 -16.64
N ALA A 313 2.09 5.26 -17.86
CA ALA A 313 1.47 6.01 -18.95
C ALA A 313 0.14 5.40 -19.44
N GLY A 314 -0.12 4.13 -19.10
CA GLY A 314 -1.39 3.46 -19.37
C GLY A 314 -2.47 3.73 -18.31
N GLN A 315 -2.12 4.34 -17.18
CA GLN A 315 -3.09 4.74 -16.16
C GLN A 315 -3.90 5.92 -16.72
N GLY A 316 -5.23 5.80 -16.72
CA GLY A 316 -6.14 6.83 -17.24
C GLY A 316 -6.44 6.74 -18.74
N LEU A 317 -5.77 5.86 -19.49
CA LEU A 317 -6.17 5.56 -20.88
C LEU A 317 -7.39 4.62 -20.90
N ARG A 318 -8.30 4.84 -21.84
CA ARG A 318 -9.41 3.90 -22.12
C ARG A 318 -8.82 2.58 -22.63
N ARG A 319 -9.39 1.46 -22.15
CA ARG A 319 -8.99 0.11 -22.56
C ARG A 319 -9.86 -0.38 -23.72
#